data_AF-A0A920J2V4-F1
#
_entry.id   AF-A0A920J2V4-F1
#
_cell.length_a   1.000
_cell.length_b   1.000
_cell.length_c   1.000
_cell.angle_alpha   90.00
_cell.angle_beta   90.00
_cell.angle_gamma   90.00
#
_symmetry.space_group_name_H-M   'P 1'
#
loop_
_entity.id
_entity.type
_entity.pdbx_description
1 polymer ?
#
loop_
_entity_poly.entity_id
_entity_poly.type
_entity_poly.pdbx_seq_one_letter_code
_entity_poly.pdbx_strand_id
1 'polypeptide(L)'
;MPCKINLIPFNPFPGSSYKRPSSMRVQTFKKKIQKEGYITTIRTTRGEDIMAACGQLVGKVNDRTRRKNDQKRTRQEYKQNHYK
;
A
#
# COMPACT_ATOMS: atom_id res chain seq x y z
N MET A 1 -7.96 27.83 3.68
CA MET A 1 -7.35 27.39 2.41
C MET A 1 -8.30 26.42 1.73
N PRO A 2 -8.74 26.65 0.48
CA PRO A 2 -9.65 25.73 -0.21
C PRO A 2 -8.93 24.41 -0.54
N CYS A 3 -9.59 23.28 -0.31
CA CYS A 3 -9.04 21.95 -0.64
C CYS A 3 -10.10 21.04 -1.28
N LYS A 4 -9.63 19.98 -1.94
CA LYS A 4 -10.46 18.95 -2.57
C LYS A 4 -10.21 17.60 -1.89
N ILE A 5 -11.28 16.94 -1.47
CA ILE A 5 -11.23 15.67 -0.76
C ILE A 5 -11.55 14.54 -1.74
N ASN A 6 -10.68 13.54 -1.83
CA ASN A 6 -10.89 12.37 -2.68
C ASN A 6 -11.00 11.12 -1.81
N LEU A 7 -12.21 10.57 -1.74
CA LEU A 7 -12.47 9.33 -1.03
C LEU A 7 -12.02 8.14 -1.88
N ILE A 8 -11.18 7.29 -1.29
CA ILE A 8 -10.75 6.02 -1.88
C ILE A 8 -11.36 4.93 -1.02
N PRO A 9 -12.42 4.24 -1.48
CA PRO A 9 -12.92 3.09 -0.75
C PRO A 9 -11.81 2.03 -0.67
N PHE A 10 -11.68 1.40 0.49
CA PHE A 10 -10.59 0.46 0.75
C PHE A 10 -10.57 -0.68 -0.27
N ASN A 11 -9.38 -1.01 -0.79
CA ASN A 11 -9.14 -2.15 -1.67
C ASN A 11 -8.49 -3.27 -0.84
N PRO A 12 -9.20 -4.37 -0.57
CA PRO A 12 -8.65 -5.46 0.23
C PRO A 12 -7.42 -6.10 -0.40
N PHE A 13 -6.52 -6.63 0.42
CA PHE A 13 -5.36 -7.41 0.01
C PHE A 13 -5.07 -8.51 1.04
N PRO A 14 -4.34 -9.59 0.67
CA PRO A 14 -4.03 -10.68 1.59
C PRO A 14 -3.33 -10.18 2.86
N GLY A 15 -3.85 -10.57 4.04
CA GLY A 15 -3.32 -10.14 5.35
C GLY A 15 -3.93 -8.84 5.90
N SER A 16 -4.79 -8.15 5.15
CA SER A 16 -5.58 -7.05 5.70
C SER A 16 -6.72 -7.54 6.58
N SER A 17 -6.84 -6.97 7.79
CA SER A 17 -8.00 -7.16 8.68
C SER A 17 -9.19 -6.28 8.33
N TYR A 18 -9.01 -5.26 7.48
CA TYR A 18 -10.04 -4.31 7.10
C TYR A 18 -10.87 -4.78 5.90
N LYS A 19 -12.12 -4.29 5.84
CA LYS A 19 -13.07 -4.55 4.76
C LYS A 19 -13.42 -3.27 4.01
N ARG A 20 -13.72 -3.41 2.72
CA ARG A 20 -14.26 -2.34 1.90
C ARG A 20 -15.60 -1.85 2.49
N PRO A 21 -15.80 -0.54 2.70
CA PRO A 21 -17.10 -0.03 3.12
C PRO A 21 -18.14 -0.21 2.02
N SER A 22 -19.41 -0.38 2.42
CA SER A 22 -20.50 -0.42 1.44
C SER A 22 -20.65 0.91 0.71
N SER A 23 -21.11 0.86 -0.55
CA SER A 23 -21.32 2.06 -1.37
C SER A 23 -22.21 3.10 -0.68
N MET A 24 -23.24 2.64 0.05
CA MET A 24 -24.11 3.52 0.83
C MET A 24 -23.35 4.29 1.91
N ARG A 25 -22.46 3.63 2.66
CA ARG A 25 -21.65 4.29 3.69
C ARG A 25 -20.71 5.33 3.10
N VAL A 26 -20.05 5.01 1.98
CA VAL A 26 -19.16 5.96 1.28
C VAL A 26 -19.96 7.18 0.81
N GLN A 27 -21.15 6.97 0.25
CA GLN A 27 -22.01 8.05 -0.23
C GLN A 27 -22.53 8.93 0.92
N THR A 28 -22.95 8.34 2.03
CA THR A 28 -23.38 9.10 3.21
C THR A 28 -22.23 9.93 3.78
N PHE A 29 -21.02 9.37 3.84
CA PHE A 29 -19.84 10.10 4.28
C PHE A 29 -19.48 11.27 3.34
N LYS A 30 -19.50 11.04 2.02
CA LYS A 30 -19.36 12.09 1.02
C LYS A 30 -20.36 13.23 1.24
N LYS A 31 -21.66 12.90 1.41
CA LYS A 31 -22.71 13.91 1.64
C LYS A 31 -22.45 14.73 2.89
N LYS A 32 -21.99 14.11 3.99
CA LYS A 32 -21.63 14.82 5.21
C LYS A 32 -20.52 15.85 4.95
N ILE A 33 -19.44 15.44 4.30
CA ILE A 33 -18.32 16.35 4.00
C ILE A 33 -18.74 17.49 3.05
N GLN A 34 -19.58 17.19 2.05
CA GLN A 34 -20.11 18.21 1.14
C GLN A 34 -21.01 19.22 1.85
N LYS A 35 -21.77 18.80 2.87
CA LYS A 35 -22.59 19.69 3.69
C LYS A 35 -21.75 20.73 4.44
N GLU A 36 -20.53 20.38 4.81
CA GLU A 36 -19.55 21.29 5.44
C GLU A 36 -18.83 22.20 4.42
N GLY A 37 -19.23 22.19 3.14
CA GLY A 37 -18.72 23.10 2.10
C GLY A 37 -17.52 22.58 1.30
N TYR A 38 -17.09 21.33 1.50
CA TYR A 38 -15.92 20.78 0.80
C TYR A 38 -16.27 20.04 -0.50
N ILE A 39 -15.49 20.30 -1.55
CA ILE A 39 -15.58 19.55 -2.80
C ILE A 39 -15.04 18.14 -2.57
N THR A 40 -15.92 17.14 -2.68
CA THR A 40 -15.60 15.73 -2.40
C THR A 40 -15.91 14.83 -3.58
N THR A 41 -14.96 14.01 -4.00
CA THR A 41 -15.16 12.97 -5.03
C THR A 41 -14.90 11.59 -4.47
N ILE A 42 -15.38 10.55 -5.17
CA ILE A 42 -15.08 9.15 -4.84
C ILE A 42 -14.28 8.60 -6.02
N ARG A 43 -13.11 8.03 -5.76
CA ARG A 43 -12.35 7.31 -6.78
C ARG A 43 -12.98 5.94 -7.02
N THR A 44 -13.34 5.68 -8.27
CA THR A 44 -13.70 4.34 -8.73
C THR A 44 -12.44 3.47 -8.73
N THR A 45 -12.51 2.27 -8.15
CA THR A 45 -11.41 1.31 -8.26
C THR A 45 -11.22 0.94 -9.73
N ARG A 46 -9.99 1.00 -10.24
CA ARG A 46 -9.61 0.46 -11.55
C ARG A 46 -8.59 -0.66 -11.31
N GLY A 47 -8.73 -1.79 -11.99
CA GLY A 47 -7.79 -2.91 -11.90
C GLY A 47 -7.97 -3.83 -10.68
N GLU A 48 -9.14 -3.83 -10.03
CA GLU A 48 -9.44 -4.78 -8.93
C GLU A 48 -9.51 -6.23 -9.42
N ASP A 49 -9.99 -6.41 -10.65
CA ASP A 49 -10.03 -7.65 -11.41
C ASP A 49 -8.64 -8.25 -11.72
N ILE A 50 -7.60 -7.42 -11.75
CA ILE A 50 -6.22 -7.83 -12.05
C ILE A 50 -5.24 -7.58 -10.89
N MET A 51 -5.74 -7.38 -9.67
CA MET A 51 -4.94 -7.03 -8.48
C MET A 51 -3.98 -5.83 -8.68
N ALA A 52 -4.35 -4.88 -9.55
CA ALA A 52 -3.56 -3.69 -9.84
C ALA A 52 -4.14 -2.43 -9.18
N ALA A 53 -5.16 -2.58 -8.32
CA ALA A 53 -5.71 -1.45 -7.59
C ALA A 53 -4.66 -0.84 -6.65
N CYS A 54 -4.82 0.43 -6.29
CA CYS A 54 -3.92 1.11 -5.35
C CYS A 54 -3.75 0.30 -4.06
N GLY A 55 -2.51 -0.05 -3.70
CA GLY A 55 -2.17 -0.89 -2.55
C GLY A 55 -1.94 -2.37 -2.86
N GLN A 56 -2.31 -2.86 -4.04
CA GLN A 56 -2.17 -4.26 -4.45
C GLN A 56 -0.96 -4.53 -5.36
N LEU A 57 -0.15 -3.49 -5.67
CA LEU A 57 1.10 -3.63 -6.42
C LEU A 57 2.18 -4.29 -5.57
N VAL A 58 1.97 -5.56 -5.24
CA VAL A 58 2.94 -6.45 -4.61
C VAL A 58 3.69 -7.16 -5.75
N GLY A 59 4.56 -6.43 -6.45
CA GLY A 59 5.48 -7.07 -7.39
C GLY A 59 6.35 -8.11 -6.68
N LYS A 60 7.00 -9.03 -7.42
CA LYS A 60 8.08 -9.88 -6.86
C LYS A 60 9.20 -8.96 -6.38
N VAL A 61 9.18 -8.59 -5.10
CA VAL A 61 10.27 -7.84 -4.48
C VAL A 61 11.42 -8.82 -4.28
N ASN A 62 12.42 -8.76 -5.18
CA ASN A 62 13.72 -9.35 -4.91
C ASN A 62 14.35 -8.52 -3.79
N ASP A 63 14.08 -8.93 -2.54
CA ASP A 63 14.59 -8.27 -1.35
C ASP A 63 16.13 -8.31 -1.37
N ARG A 64 16.73 -7.17 -1.71
CA ARG A 64 18.18 -7.00 -1.81
C ARG A 64 18.86 -6.88 -0.44
N THR A 65 18.11 -6.83 0.66
CA THR A 65 18.71 -6.79 2.01
C THR A 65 19.40 -8.11 2.37
N ARG A 66 18.88 -9.26 1.92
CA ARG A 66 19.53 -10.57 2.11
C ARG A 66 20.93 -10.64 1.49
N ARG A 67 21.10 -10.15 0.25
CA ARG A 67 22.41 -10.17 -0.45
C ARG A 67 23.52 -9.42 0.29
N LYS A 68 23.21 -8.32 0.97
CA LYS A 68 24.20 -7.54 1.73
C LYS A 68 24.68 -8.28 2.98
N ASN A 69 23.81 -9.06 3.62
CA ASN A 69 24.16 -9.83 4.81
C ASN A 69 24.99 -11.06 4.45
N ASP A 70 24.66 -11.75 3.35
CA ASP A 70 25.43 -12.89 2.86
C ASP A 70 26.85 -12.50 2.42
N GLN A 71 27.01 -11.34 1.74
CA GLN A 71 28.33 -10.80 1.37
C GLN A 71 29.17 -10.36 2.58
N LYS A 72 28.54 -9.86 3.65
CA LYS A 72 29.26 -9.50 4.89
C LYS A 72 29.75 -10.75 5.63
N ARG A 73 28.92 -11.80 5.70
CA ARG A 73 29.28 -13.09 6.31
C ARG A 73 30.45 -13.76 5.59
N THR A 74 30.35 -13.92 4.27
CA THR A 74 31.43 -14.49 3.45
C THR A 74 32.73 -13.69 3.54
N ARG A 75 32.65 -12.35 3.60
CA ARG A 75 33.83 -11.49 3.76
C ARG A 75 34.46 -11.57 5.16
N GLN A 76 33.67 -11.82 6.21
CA GLN A 76 34.18 -12.05 7.57
C GLN A 76 34.81 -13.44 7.71
N GLU A 77 34.17 -14.48 7.19
CA GLU A 77 34.71 -15.85 7.18
C GLU A 77 36.04 -15.94 6.41
N TYR A 78 36.14 -15.29 5.24
CA TYR A 78 37.40 -15.23 4.49
C TYR A 78 38.53 -14.54 5.27
N LYS A 79 38.23 -13.40 5.92
CA LYS A 79 39.23 -12.68 6.73
C LYS A 79 39.69 -13.48 7.95
N GLN A 80 38.80 -14.25 8.57
CA GLN A 80 39.11 -15.01 9.78
C GLN A 80 39.91 -16.30 9.48
N ASN A 81 39.72 -16.89 8.31
CA ASN A 81 40.51 -18.05 7.87
C ASN A 81 41.88 -17.66 7.30
N HIS A 82 42.05 -16.45 6.77
CA HIS A 82 43.31 -16.00 6.14
C HIS A 82 44.32 -15.37 7.12
N TYR A 83 43.90 -15.05 8.35
CA TYR A 83 44.75 -14.53 9.44
C TYR A 83 44.95 -15.57 10.56
N LYS A 84 44.72 -16.86 10.27
CA LYS A 84 45.07 -17.99 11.13
C LYS A 84 46.31 -18.69 10.60
#